data_AF-A0A9D5RI77-F1
#
_entry.id   AF-A0A9D5RI77-F1
#
_cell.length_a   1.000
_cell.length_b   1.000
_cell.length_c   1.000
_cell.angle_alpha   90.00
_cell.angle_beta   90.00
_cell.angle_gamma   90.00
#
_symmetry.space_group_name_H-M   'P 1'
#
loop_
_entity.id
_entity.type
_entity.pdbx_description
1 polymer ?
#
loop_
_entity_poly.entity_id
_entity_poly.type
_entity_poly.pdbx_seq_one_letter_code
_entity_poly.pdbx_strand_id
1 'polypeptide(L)'
;MKGESPMKHNRIIAWIAMLAVALTALTGMAFAEEYEYGPIYDDWSKMTDEELYAQAQEEGGEITVYATSSKMLKAEEKFEELYPGLDLVVQDLDQDEVLSKCRIEAQTGNITADVLQAKDVNGDVFFDFYSEGYCSAYYPEDISAHIDPQLLRYGYPLYASQSFWYYNTEAFPDGSPVQSWWQIIEKDEDGNQKY
;
A
#
# COMPACT_ATOMS: atom_id res chain seq x y z
N MET A 1 3.36 20.84 -31.26
CA MET A 1 3.89 21.58 -30.10
C MET A 1 2.87 21.49 -28.98
N LYS A 2 2.97 20.44 -28.15
CA LYS A 2 2.24 20.31 -26.89
C LYS A 2 3.23 20.69 -25.80
N GLY A 3 2.88 21.70 -25.02
CA GLY A 3 3.73 22.24 -23.96
C GLY A 3 4.03 21.17 -22.92
N GLU A 4 5.29 21.14 -22.51
CA GLU A 4 5.75 20.41 -21.34
C GLU A 4 4.96 20.88 -20.12
N SER A 5 4.35 19.94 -19.40
CA SER A 5 3.70 20.19 -18.13
C SER A 5 4.78 20.40 -17.06
N PRO A 6 4.78 21.53 -16.32
CA PRO A 6 5.79 21.81 -15.31
C PRO A 6 5.36 21.18 -13.98
N MET A 7 5.51 19.86 -13.85
CA MET A 7 5.46 19.19 -12.55
C MET A 7 6.62 18.20 -12.46
N LYS A 8 7.80 18.71 -12.08
CA LYS A 8 9.01 17.90 -11.89
C LYS A 8 9.57 17.92 -10.47
N HIS A 9 8.94 18.58 -9.49
CA HIS A 9 9.53 18.78 -8.15
C HIS A 9 8.45 18.69 -7.06
N ASN A 10 8.03 17.48 -6.68
CA ASN A 10 7.25 17.08 -5.48
C ASN A 10 6.13 16.11 -5.88
N ARG A 11 6.43 14.81 -5.93
CA ARG A 11 5.42 13.76 -6.10
C ARG A 11 5.48 12.82 -4.91
N ILE A 12 4.35 12.65 -4.21
CA ILE A 12 4.19 11.63 -3.17
C ILE A 12 4.15 10.24 -3.83
N ILE A 13 5.10 9.38 -3.50
CA ILE A 13 5.24 7.99 -3.92
C ILE A 13 4.44 7.10 -2.96
N ALA A 14 3.36 6.46 -3.42
CA ALA A 14 2.56 5.57 -2.59
C ALA A 14 2.99 4.09 -2.71
N TRP A 15 3.28 3.45 -1.58
CA TRP A 15 3.44 2.00 -1.42
C TRP A 15 2.11 1.42 -0.93
N ILE A 16 1.40 0.68 -1.78
CA ILE A 16 0.03 0.19 -1.51
C ILE A 16 0.08 -1.28 -1.10
N ALA A 17 -0.26 -1.60 0.15
CA ALA A 17 -0.41 -3.00 0.59
C ALA A 17 -1.78 -3.56 0.16
N MET A 18 -1.80 -4.58 -0.72
CA MET A 18 -3.01 -5.23 -1.25
C MET A 18 -3.30 -6.59 -0.60
N LEU A 19 -4.60 -6.91 -0.45
CA LEU A 19 -5.11 -8.17 0.12
C LEU A 19 -5.93 -8.93 -0.95
N ALA A 20 -5.45 -10.10 -1.37
CA ALA A 20 -6.11 -10.91 -2.39
C ALA A 20 -7.18 -11.85 -1.80
N VAL A 21 -8.43 -11.74 -2.26
CA VAL A 21 -9.47 -12.76 -2.07
C VAL A 21 -9.82 -13.34 -3.44
N ALA A 22 -9.48 -14.61 -3.67
CA ALA A 22 -9.84 -15.35 -4.86
C ALA A 22 -11.16 -16.09 -4.66
N LEU A 23 -12.18 -15.77 -5.45
CA LEU A 23 -13.34 -16.64 -5.66
C LEU A 23 -13.75 -16.62 -7.13
N THR A 24 -13.64 -17.77 -7.80
CA THR A 24 -13.98 -17.96 -9.20
C THR A 24 -15.42 -18.46 -9.36
N ALA A 25 -16.19 -17.84 -10.26
CA ALA A 25 -17.28 -18.49 -11.00
C ALA A 25 -17.58 -17.76 -12.32
N LEU A 26 -17.58 -18.54 -13.41
CA LEU A 26 -17.87 -18.19 -14.80
C LEU A 26 -19.22 -17.49 -15.01
N THR A 27 -19.26 -16.45 -15.86
CA THR A 27 -19.90 -16.49 -17.20
C THR A 27 -19.67 -15.17 -17.95
N GLY A 28 -19.45 -15.29 -19.26
CA GLY A 28 -18.83 -14.26 -20.09
C GLY A 28 -19.65 -12.99 -20.30
N MET A 29 -18.94 -11.86 -20.28
CA MET A 29 -19.25 -10.69 -21.09
C MET A 29 -17.93 -10.01 -21.44
N ALA A 30 -17.59 -10.01 -22.73
CA ALA A 30 -16.42 -9.32 -23.24
C ALA A 30 -16.69 -7.82 -23.17
N PHE A 31 -16.01 -7.14 -22.24
CA PHE A 31 -15.62 -5.75 -22.37
C PHE A 31 -14.10 -5.70 -22.20
N ALA A 32 -13.40 -5.90 -23.32
CA ALA A 32 -12.00 -5.53 -23.43
C ALA A 32 -11.94 -4.02 -23.66
N GLU A 33 -12.03 -3.26 -22.58
CA GLU A 33 -11.34 -1.98 -22.48
C GLU A 33 -10.19 -2.26 -21.51
N GLU A 34 -9.02 -2.56 -22.08
CA GLU A 34 -7.80 -2.85 -21.35
C GLU A 34 -7.32 -1.53 -20.74
N TYR A 35 -7.90 -1.15 -19.60
CA TYR A 35 -7.22 -0.24 -18.68
C TYR A 35 -5.96 -0.98 -18.26
N GLU A 36 -4.82 -0.59 -18.86
CA GLU A 36 -3.50 -1.06 -18.49
C GLU A 36 -3.16 -0.45 -17.12
N TYR A 37 -3.77 -1.01 -16.09
CA TYR A 37 -3.36 -0.82 -14.71
C TYR A 37 -2.01 -1.54 -14.55
N GLY A 38 -1.10 -0.99 -13.73
CA GLY A 38 0.36 -1.19 -13.76
C GLY A 38 0.94 -2.63 -13.80
N PRO A 39 2.27 -2.78 -13.78
CA PRO A 39 3.26 -1.76 -13.42
C PRO A 39 3.50 -0.73 -14.54
N ILE A 40 3.70 0.53 -14.14
CA ILE A 40 4.13 1.61 -15.04
C ILE A 40 5.55 2.00 -14.62
N TYR A 41 6.53 1.68 -15.47
CA TYR A 41 7.93 1.99 -15.20
C TYR A 41 8.28 3.37 -15.76
N ASP A 42 8.80 4.23 -14.88
CA ASP A 42 9.40 5.51 -15.24
C ASP A 42 10.93 5.43 -15.30
N ASP A 43 11.60 6.57 -15.48
CA ASP A 43 13.06 6.61 -15.57
C ASP A 43 13.72 6.23 -14.24
N TRP A 44 13.09 6.57 -13.11
CA TRP A 44 13.59 6.23 -11.77
C TRP A 44 13.47 4.75 -11.47
N SER A 45 12.45 4.10 -12.02
CA SER A 45 12.21 2.66 -11.87
C SER A 45 13.37 1.79 -12.36
N LYS A 46 14.24 2.34 -13.23
CA LYS A 46 15.36 1.64 -13.87
C LYS A 46 16.72 2.02 -13.28
N MET A 47 16.75 3.00 -12.40
CA MET A 47 17.98 3.47 -11.76
C MET A 47 18.45 2.46 -10.72
N THR A 48 19.76 2.40 -10.50
CA THR A 48 20.31 1.56 -9.42
C THR A 48 20.13 2.23 -8.06
N ASP A 49 20.24 1.45 -6.99
CA ASP A 49 20.21 1.95 -5.62
C ASP A 49 21.24 3.08 -5.40
N GLU A 50 22.43 2.98 -6.00
CA GLU A 50 23.46 4.01 -5.88
C GLU A 50 23.09 5.32 -6.59
N GLU A 51 22.43 5.24 -7.75
CA GLU A 51 21.97 6.41 -8.51
C GLU A 51 20.81 7.12 -7.80
N LEU A 52 19.88 6.35 -7.23
CA LEU A 52 18.78 6.87 -6.43
C LEU A 52 19.29 7.50 -5.13
N TYR A 53 20.24 6.84 -4.46
CA TYR A 53 20.86 7.37 -3.25
C TYR A 53 21.59 8.70 -3.49
N ALA A 54 22.38 8.79 -4.57
CA ALA A 54 23.07 10.04 -4.92
C ALA A 54 22.08 11.19 -5.17
N GLN A 55 20.96 10.92 -5.87
CA GLN A 55 19.92 11.92 -6.10
C GLN A 55 19.21 12.34 -4.81
N ALA A 56 18.87 11.38 -3.94
CA ALA A 56 18.26 11.68 -2.65
C ALA A 56 19.15 12.59 -1.78
N GLN A 57 20.47 12.43 -1.85
CA GLN A 57 21.42 13.32 -1.17
C GLN A 57 21.42 14.74 -1.76
N GLU A 58 21.27 14.90 -3.06
CA GLU A 58 21.16 16.21 -3.71
C GLU A 58 19.86 16.94 -3.35
N GLU A 59 18.79 16.17 -3.10
CA GLU A 59 17.47 16.69 -2.71
C GLU A 59 17.37 17.11 -1.23
N GLY A 60 18.41 16.85 -0.44
CA GLY A 60 18.50 17.29 0.97
C GLY A 60 18.51 16.14 1.99
N GLY A 61 18.29 14.91 1.53
CA GLY A 61 18.44 13.69 2.30
C GLY A 61 17.29 13.36 3.27
N GLU A 62 16.37 14.27 3.53
CA GLU A 62 15.18 13.99 4.35
C GLU A 62 14.07 13.35 3.51
N ILE A 63 13.53 12.22 3.96
CA ILE A 63 12.44 11.50 3.32
C ILE A 63 11.31 11.35 4.33
N THR A 64 10.18 12.02 4.09
CA THR A 64 9.01 11.95 4.97
C THR A 64 8.04 10.85 4.52
N VAL A 65 7.73 9.92 5.42
CA VAL A 65 6.83 8.80 5.18
C VAL A 65 5.59 8.89 6.05
N TYR A 66 4.41 8.88 5.44
CA TYR A 66 3.14 8.63 6.14
C TYR A 66 2.87 7.13 6.16
N ALA A 67 2.85 6.54 7.35
CA ALA A 67 2.69 5.10 7.52
C ALA A 67 1.47 4.77 8.39
N THR A 68 0.77 3.70 8.01
CA THR A 68 -0.35 3.08 8.75
C THR A 68 0.08 1.85 9.55
N SER A 69 1.39 1.59 9.61
CA SER A 69 1.98 0.46 10.27
C SER A 69 3.30 0.81 10.92
N SER A 70 3.40 0.45 12.21
CA SER A 70 4.64 0.50 12.99
C SER A 70 5.78 -0.38 12.45
N LYS A 71 5.55 -1.18 11.39
CA LYS A 71 6.65 -1.85 10.67
C LYS A 71 7.60 -0.85 10.04
N MET A 72 7.10 0.30 9.59
CA MET A 72 7.93 1.32 8.95
C MET A 72 8.88 1.97 9.95
N LEU A 73 8.43 2.21 11.19
CA LEU A 73 9.28 2.69 12.30
C LEU A 73 10.46 1.75 12.61
N LYS A 74 10.32 0.46 12.30
CA LYS A 74 11.42 -0.52 12.49
C LYS A 74 12.38 -0.59 11.31
N ALA A 75 12.00 -0.02 10.17
CA ALA A 75 12.83 0.02 8.97
C ALA A 75 13.76 1.24 8.96
N GLU A 76 13.38 2.31 9.65
CA GLU A 76 14.13 3.57 9.81
C GLU A 76 15.61 3.35 10.15
N GLU A 77 15.92 2.76 11.30
CA GLU A 77 17.31 2.56 11.75
C GLU A 77 18.17 1.80 10.71
N LYS A 78 17.60 0.78 10.08
CA LYS A 78 18.31 -0.01 9.06
C LYS A 78 18.48 0.75 7.75
N PHE A 79 17.51 1.58 7.39
CA PHE A 79 17.57 2.39 6.19
C PHE A 79 18.69 3.43 6.30
N GLU A 80 18.77 4.12 7.43
CA GLU A 80 19.79 5.13 7.69
C GLU A 80 21.19 4.53 7.84
N GLU A 81 21.31 3.30 8.36
CA GLU A 81 22.57 2.56 8.39
C GLU A 81 23.04 2.18 6.97
N LEU A 82 22.12 1.76 6.10
CA LEU A 82 22.43 1.36 4.72
C LEU A 82 22.71 2.57 3.81
N TYR A 83 22.04 3.70 4.05
CA TYR A 83 22.16 4.91 3.26
C TYR A 83 22.57 6.12 4.12
N PRO A 84 23.85 6.19 4.55
CA PRO A 84 24.31 7.23 5.46
C PRO A 84 24.06 8.65 4.92
N GLY A 85 23.51 9.53 5.76
CA GLY A 85 23.21 10.91 5.38
C GLY A 85 21.84 11.11 4.71
N LEU A 86 21.06 10.06 4.55
CA LEU A 86 19.60 10.18 4.45
C LEU A 86 18.99 10.10 5.86
N ASP A 87 17.86 10.78 6.05
CA ASP A 87 17.06 10.85 7.28
C ASP A 87 15.62 10.40 6.95
N LEU A 88 15.12 9.35 7.60
CA LEU A 88 13.81 8.78 7.29
C LEU A 88 12.78 9.19 8.35
N VAL A 89 12.03 10.25 8.08
CA VAL A 89 11.02 10.77 9.01
C VAL A 89 9.69 10.05 8.85
N VAL A 90 9.42 9.06 9.72
CA VAL A 90 8.18 8.27 9.68
C VAL A 90 7.12 8.87 10.61
N GLN A 91 5.96 9.22 10.05
CA GLN A 91 4.76 9.60 10.79
C GLN A 91 3.79 8.42 10.84
N ASP A 92 3.57 7.87 12.03
CA ASP A 92 2.56 6.83 12.28
C ASP A 92 1.19 7.48 12.44
N LEU A 93 0.32 7.21 11.47
CA LEU A 93 -0.99 7.83 11.31
C LEU A 93 -2.03 6.74 11.05
N ASP A 94 -3.28 6.98 11.45
CA ASP A 94 -4.36 6.05 11.11
C ASP A 94 -4.72 6.12 9.60
N GLN A 95 -5.43 5.11 9.10
CA GLN A 95 -5.75 5.03 7.67
C GLN A 95 -6.56 6.24 7.18
N ASP A 96 -7.51 6.71 7.96
CA ASP A 96 -8.41 7.79 7.56
C ASP A 96 -7.67 9.14 7.54
N GLU A 97 -6.78 9.36 8.52
CA GLU A 97 -5.91 10.51 8.62
C GLU A 97 -4.91 10.56 7.46
N VAL A 98 -4.24 9.45 7.17
CA VAL A 98 -3.30 9.32 6.05
C VAL A 98 -3.96 9.69 4.72
N LEU A 99 -5.13 9.13 4.44
CA LEU A 99 -5.86 9.40 3.21
C LEU A 99 -6.38 10.85 3.17
N SER A 100 -6.91 11.37 4.27
CA SER A 100 -7.35 12.76 4.37
C SER A 100 -6.21 13.74 4.08
N LYS A 101 -5.03 13.52 4.67
CA LYS A 101 -3.84 14.35 4.44
C LYS A 101 -3.38 14.27 2.98
N CYS A 102 -3.28 13.06 2.41
CA CYS A 102 -2.93 12.88 1.01
C CYS A 102 -3.84 13.71 0.07
N ARG A 103 -5.16 13.66 0.28
CA ARG A 103 -6.11 14.45 -0.50
C ARG A 103 -5.92 15.95 -0.32
N ILE A 104 -5.80 16.42 0.93
CA ILE A 104 -5.67 17.86 1.23
C ILE A 104 -4.35 18.41 0.65
N GLU A 105 -3.25 17.69 0.81
CA GLU A 105 -1.94 18.10 0.31
C GLU A 105 -1.93 18.15 -1.22
N ALA A 106 -2.49 17.13 -1.89
CA ALA A 106 -2.63 17.12 -3.34
C ALA A 106 -3.52 18.26 -3.88
N GLN A 107 -4.62 18.59 -3.20
CA GLN A 107 -5.53 19.66 -3.60
C GLN A 107 -4.96 21.06 -3.33
N THR A 108 -4.19 21.23 -2.26
CA THR A 108 -3.60 22.53 -1.88
C THR A 108 -2.25 22.78 -2.55
N GLY A 109 -1.60 21.72 -3.07
CA GLY A 109 -0.24 21.76 -3.59
C GLY A 109 0.83 21.87 -2.51
N ASN A 110 0.45 21.84 -1.22
CA ASN A 110 1.36 21.89 -0.10
C ASN A 110 1.74 20.47 0.33
N ILE A 111 2.50 19.79 -0.52
CA ILE A 111 2.99 18.43 -0.31
C ILE A 111 4.06 18.44 0.78
N THR A 112 3.88 17.60 1.80
CA THR A 112 4.80 17.49 2.95
C THR A 112 5.30 16.08 3.20
N ALA A 113 4.67 15.06 2.62
CA ALA A 113 5.18 13.69 2.63
C ALA A 113 5.69 13.28 1.25
N ASP A 114 6.78 12.53 1.22
CA ASP A 114 7.34 11.95 0.01
C ASP A 114 6.79 10.56 -0.24
N VAL A 115 6.48 9.82 0.83
CA VAL A 115 6.04 8.43 0.74
C VAL A 115 4.73 8.20 1.49
N LEU A 116 3.79 7.52 0.83
CA LEU A 116 2.49 7.16 1.37
C LEU A 116 2.37 5.65 1.52
N GLN A 117 2.33 5.12 2.74
CA GLN A 117 2.08 3.71 3.03
C GLN A 117 0.66 3.51 3.56
N ALA A 118 -0.26 3.16 2.67
CA ALA A 118 -1.68 2.91 2.97
C ALA A 118 -2.06 1.43 2.86
N LYS A 119 -3.11 1.04 3.57
CA LYS A 119 -3.75 -0.28 3.41
C LYS A 119 -4.88 -0.15 2.40
N ASP A 120 -4.91 -1.02 1.40
CA ASP A 120 -6.02 -1.08 0.47
C ASP A 120 -6.82 -2.37 0.66
N VAL A 121 -7.80 -2.30 1.58
CA VAL A 121 -8.64 -3.45 1.94
C VAL A 121 -9.87 -3.53 1.05
N ASN A 122 -10.43 -2.38 0.67
CA ASN A 122 -11.70 -2.28 -0.05
C ASN A 122 -11.55 -1.84 -1.51
N GLY A 123 -10.34 -1.45 -1.95
CA GLY A 123 -10.04 -0.94 -3.28
C GLY A 123 -10.01 0.59 -3.39
N ASP A 124 -10.41 1.31 -2.33
CA ASP A 124 -10.62 2.75 -2.35
C ASP A 124 -9.32 3.53 -2.64
N VAL A 125 -8.16 3.02 -2.21
CA VAL A 125 -6.87 3.69 -2.48
C VAL A 125 -6.59 3.69 -3.98
N PHE A 126 -6.79 2.56 -4.64
CA PHE A 126 -6.60 2.49 -6.08
C PHE A 126 -7.71 3.23 -6.85
N PHE A 127 -8.98 2.93 -6.56
CA PHE A 127 -10.09 3.42 -7.36
C PHE A 127 -10.39 4.90 -7.15
N ASP A 128 -10.09 5.48 -5.99
CA ASP A 128 -10.39 6.89 -5.72
C ASP A 128 -9.11 7.74 -5.67
N PHE A 129 -8.08 7.31 -4.95
CA PHE A 129 -6.91 8.17 -4.72
C PHE A 129 -5.93 8.19 -5.88
N TYR A 130 -5.61 7.02 -6.43
CA TYR A 130 -4.75 6.92 -7.59
C TYR A 130 -5.46 7.44 -8.86
N SER A 131 -6.74 7.13 -9.04
CA SER A 131 -7.50 7.54 -10.22
C SER A 131 -7.76 9.05 -10.29
N GLU A 132 -8.00 9.71 -9.14
CA GLU A 132 -8.16 11.17 -9.05
C GLU A 132 -6.82 11.93 -9.04
N GLY A 133 -5.69 11.21 -9.03
CA GLY A 133 -4.35 11.79 -9.12
C GLY A 133 -3.82 12.38 -7.81
N TYR A 134 -4.36 11.98 -6.65
CA TYR A 134 -3.84 12.40 -5.35
C TYR A 134 -2.50 11.74 -5.00
N CYS A 135 -2.24 10.55 -5.54
CA CYS A 135 -0.97 9.85 -5.38
C CYS A 135 -0.59 9.08 -6.65
N SER A 136 0.67 8.67 -6.74
CA SER A 136 1.14 7.76 -7.78
C SER A 136 1.91 6.59 -7.20
N ALA A 137 1.72 5.41 -7.78
CA ALA A 137 2.52 4.23 -7.48
C ALA A 137 3.89 4.32 -8.17
N TYR A 138 4.93 3.89 -7.45
CA TYR A 138 6.29 3.71 -7.95
C TYR A 138 6.59 2.21 -8.02
N TYR A 139 7.20 1.76 -9.12
CA TYR A 139 7.49 0.35 -9.37
C TYR A 139 8.98 0.15 -9.65
N PRO A 140 9.84 -0.11 -8.64
CA PRO A 140 11.24 -0.45 -8.90
C PRO A 140 11.31 -1.71 -9.78
N GLU A 141 11.93 -1.61 -10.96
CA GLU A 141 11.87 -2.64 -12.01
C GLU A 141 12.56 -3.94 -11.58
N ASP A 142 13.70 -3.81 -10.90
CA ASP A 142 14.50 -4.92 -10.37
C ASP A 142 13.72 -5.75 -9.34
N ILE A 143 12.98 -5.10 -8.43
CA ILE A 143 12.16 -5.81 -7.44
C ILE A 143 10.86 -6.31 -8.08
N SER A 144 10.23 -5.50 -8.93
CA SER A 144 8.97 -5.84 -9.59
C SER A 144 9.10 -7.07 -10.49
N ALA A 145 10.27 -7.30 -11.09
CA ALA A 145 10.57 -8.49 -11.89
C ALA A 145 10.45 -9.82 -11.11
N HIS A 146 10.45 -9.76 -9.78
CA HIS A 146 10.33 -10.91 -8.88
C HIS A 146 8.92 -11.08 -8.28
N ILE A 147 7.98 -10.20 -8.62
CA ILE A 147 6.61 -10.21 -8.11
C ILE A 147 5.65 -10.68 -9.22
N ASP A 148 4.62 -11.44 -8.84
CA ASP A 148 3.57 -11.83 -9.80
C ASP A 148 2.93 -10.57 -10.41
N PRO A 149 2.89 -10.43 -11.75
CA PRO A 149 2.30 -9.26 -12.41
C PRO A 149 0.86 -8.96 -11.97
N GLN A 150 0.09 -9.97 -11.55
CA GLN A 150 -1.26 -9.75 -11.03
C GLN A 150 -1.30 -8.92 -9.75
N LEU A 151 -0.25 -8.99 -8.93
CA LEU A 151 -0.13 -8.23 -7.67
C LEU A 151 0.34 -6.79 -7.90
N LEU A 152 0.92 -6.49 -9.05
CA LEU A 152 1.39 -5.16 -9.43
C LEU A 152 0.32 -4.32 -10.13
N ARG A 153 -0.81 -4.94 -10.48
CA ARG A 153 -1.86 -4.33 -11.31
C ARG A 153 -2.43 -3.05 -10.72
N TYR A 154 -2.62 -2.99 -9.40
CA TYR A 154 -3.34 -1.90 -8.74
C TYR A 154 -2.46 -1.09 -7.76
N GLY A 155 -1.14 -1.17 -7.89
CA GLY A 155 -0.20 -0.53 -6.96
C GLY A 155 0.98 -1.43 -6.65
N TYR A 156 1.99 -0.86 -5.99
CA TYR A 156 3.16 -1.61 -5.55
C TYR A 156 2.90 -2.27 -4.17
N PRO A 157 2.90 -3.62 -4.08
CA PRO A 157 2.62 -4.35 -2.84
C PRO A 157 3.82 -4.40 -1.90
N LEU A 158 3.81 -3.59 -0.82
CA LEU A 158 4.86 -3.64 0.20
C LEU A 158 4.79 -4.93 1.06
N TYR A 159 3.59 -5.31 1.48
CA TYR A 159 3.33 -6.60 2.13
C TYR A 159 1.84 -6.95 2.00
N ALA A 160 1.53 -8.25 1.98
CA ALA A 160 0.17 -8.73 2.17
C ALA A 160 -0.07 -9.04 3.65
N SER A 161 -1.21 -8.63 4.18
CA SER A 161 -1.71 -9.13 5.46
C SER A 161 -2.88 -10.07 5.22
N GLN A 162 -3.07 -11.04 6.11
CA GLN A 162 -4.23 -11.92 6.09
C GLN A 162 -4.86 -11.92 7.47
N SER A 163 -6.18 -11.73 7.52
CA SER A 163 -6.94 -11.78 8.76
C SER A 163 -7.34 -13.22 9.02
N PHE A 164 -6.65 -13.86 9.97
CA PHE A 164 -6.98 -15.21 10.42
C PHE A 164 -7.82 -15.18 11.67
N TRP A 165 -8.63 -16.22 11.86
CA TRP A 165 -9.36 -16.44 13.09
C TRP A 165 -8.48 -17.20 14.05
N TYR A 166 -8.27 -16.61 15.22
CA TYR A 166 -7.56 -17.24 16.31
C TYR A 166 -8.58 -17.71 17.32
N TYR A 167 -8.39 -18.92 17.85
CA TYR A 167 -9.15 -19.45 18.96
C TYR A 167 -8.20 -19.87 20.07
N ASN A 168 -8.68 -19.82 21.32
CA ASN A 168 -7.88 -20.24 22.46
C ASN A 168 -7.83 -21.77 22.51
N THR A 169 -6.64 -22.35 22.29
CA THR A 169 -6.42 -23.80 22.32
C THR A 169 -6.54 -24.41 23.72
N GLU A 170 -6.40 -23.62 24.79
CA GLU A 170 -6.65 -24.09 26.16
C GLU A 170 -8.16 -24.26 26.41
N ALA A 171 -8.98 -23.35 25.84
CA ALA A 171 -10.43 -23.42 25.93
C ALA A 171 -11.03 -24.46 24.97
N PHE A 172 -10.40 -24.65 23.80
CA PHE A 172 -10.85 -25.57 22.74
C PHE A 172 -9.71 -26.52 22.31
N PRO A 173 -9.41 -27.55 23.11
CA PRO A 173 -8.30 -28.47 22.85
C PRO A 173 -8.52 -29.37 21.64
N ASP A 174 -9.78 -29.62 21.27
CA ASP A 174 -10.16 -30.51 20.17
C ASP A 174 -10.16 -29.83 18.79
N GLY A 175 -9.79 -28.54 18.72
CA GLY A 175 -9.68 -27.78 17.47
C GLY A 175 -10.56 -26.54 17.41
N SER A 176 -10.69 -25.96 16.21
CA SER A 176 -11.47 -24.72 16.01
C SER A 176 -12.93 -24.93 16.42
N PRO A 177 -13.48 -24.04 17.30
CA PRO A 177 -14.87 -24.14 17.74
C PRO A 177 -15.88 -23.87 16.62
N VAL A 178 -15.42 -23.24 15.53
CA VAL A 178 -16.24 -22.82 14.39
C VAL A 178 -15.64 -23.36 13.08
N GLN A 179 -16.53 -23.77 12.18
CA GLN A 179 -16.26 -24.28 10.83
C GLN A 179 -16.79 -23.34 9.74
N SER A 180 -17.58 -22.32 10.11
CA SER A 180 -18.17 -21.35 9.19
C SER A 180 -18.31 -19.95 9.82
N TRP A 181 -18.23 -18.91 8.98
CA TRP A 181 -18.41 -17.52 9.37
C TRP A 181 -19.74 -17.28 10.10
N TRP A 182 -20.78 -18.00 9.68
CA TRP A 182 -22.13 -17.84 10.21
C TRP A 182 -22.28 -18.31 11.65
N GLN A 183 -21.37 -19.15 12.15
CA GLN A 183 -21.44 -19.67 13.51
C GLN A 183 -21.10 -18.61 14.56
N ILE A 184 -20.36 -17.55 14.22
CA ILE A 184 -20.09 -16.42 15.15
C ILE A 184 -21.37 -15.64 15.50
N ILE A 185 -22.33 -15.58 14.58
CA ILE A 185 -23.58 -14.85 14.82
C ILE A 185 -24.68 -15.77 15.34
N GLU A 186 -24.41 -17.08 15.50
CA GLU A 186 -25.35 -18.00 16.13
C GLU A 186 -25.53 -17.63 17.59
N LYS A 187 -26.80 -17.63 18.00
CA LYS A 187 -27.18 -17.39 19.38
C LYS A 187 -27.52 -18.68 20.10
N ASP A 188 -27.22 -18.74 21.39
CA ASP A 188 -27.76 -19.76 22.27
C ASP A 188 -29.24 -19.52 22.59
N GLU A 189 -29.84 -20.41 23.39
CA GLU A 189 -31.25 -20.34 23.76
C GLU A 189 -31.58 -19.09 24.61
N ASP A 190 -30.57 -18.50 25.25
CA ASP A 190 -30.66 -17.29 26.06
C ASP A 190 -30.42 -16.01 25.24
N GLY A 191 -30.08 -16.15 23.96
CA GLY A 191 -29.85 -15.05 23.02
C GLY A 191 -28.44 -14.45 23.06
N ASN A 192 -27.49 -15.07 23.79
CA ASN A 192 -26.07 -14.71 23.78
C ASN A 192 -25.34 -15.33 22.59
N GLN A 193 -24.13 -14.84 22.27
CA GLN A 193 -23.28 -15.51 21.28
C GLN A 193 -22.92 -16.91 21.77
N LYS A 194 -23.11 -17.90 20.90
CA LYS A 194 -22.94 -19.32 21.21
C LYS A 194 -21.48 -19.75 21.39
N TYR A 195 -20.51 -18.99 20.85
CA TYR A 195 -19.09 -19.31 20.82
C TYR A 195 -18.24 -18.12 21.26
#